data_AF-A0A2D9U4D0-F1
#
_entry.id   AF-A0A2D9U4D0-F1
#
_cell.length_a   1.000
_cell.length_b   1.000
_cell.length_c   1.000
_cell.angle_alpha   90.00
_cell.angle_beta   90.00
_cell.angle_gamma   90.00
#
_symmetry.space_group_name_H-M   'P 1'
#
loop_
_entity.id
_entity.type
_entity.pdbx_description
1 polymer ?
#
loop_
_entity_poly.entity_id
_entity_poly.type
_entity_poly.pdbx_seq_one_letter_code
_entity_poly.pdbx_strand_id
1 'polypeptide(L)'
;MSHKPGTRKGSQNPRVGVIADSTLQRHVVCKTIESVGYGVAVTLSPDKVSDELIMGDQADVWLVDIEDEDKWSDFIVHLFESSTVPILLGEGNAPSISSLQFQRWERKIFSKLKDIVGKPMPCDTEMQTLAQAVTEPVQTDNADTEEEGDPASNVWVLGASLGGPAAVKEFLDALPAGLPIAFVIAQHIDPGFQETLSKVWSRNSHFTFKEPRAGRCLSHGEILIAPVEQVMSVNQFARVELFEEPWEGPYSPSIDQVMALIADHFGVQSGAILFSGMGNDGAISAAKLRQMGIEVWAQSAETCANSSQPDSARATGCVSFSGSPRELARKLVEYTSEHYSESLLN
;
A
#
# COMPACT_ATOMS: atom_id res chain seq x y z
N MET A 1 -4.33 17.00 38.40
CA MET A 1 -2.89 16.79 38.14
C MET A 1 -2.77 16.24 36.73
N SER A 2 -2.39 17.11 35.78
CA SER A 2 -2.20 16.76 34.37
C SER A 2 -0.98 15.84 34.21
N HIS A 3 -1.15 14.71 33.52
CA HIS A 3 -0.04 14.00 32.90
C HIS A 3 0.11 14.49 31.46
N LYS A 4 1.15 15.29 31.21
CA LYS A 4 1.68 15.55 29.87
C LYS A 4 2.48 14.32 29.42
N PRO A 5 2.41 13.90 28.15
CA PRO A 5 3.37 12.94 27.61
C PRO A 5 4.74 13.61 27.55
N GLY A 6 5.77 12.90 28.03
CA GLY A 6 7.13 13.39 28.10
C GLY A 6 7.73 13.65 26.73
N THR A 7 8.11 14.91 26.49
CA THR A 7 9.10 15.30 25.49
C THR A 7 10.44 14.63 25.82
N ARG A 8 10.85 13.59 25.09
CA ARG A 8 12.26 13.14 25.07
C ARG A 8 13.02 13.99 24.05
N LYS A 9 13.84 14.92 24.55
CA LYS A 9 14.90 15.62 23.80
C LYS A 9 16.23 14.99 24.24
N GLY A 10 16.97 14.36 23.33
CA GLY A 10 18.32 13.86 23.62
C GLY A 10 18.91 12.94 22.55
N SER A 11 19.56 13.51 21.53
CA SER A 11 20.86 13.09 21.00
C SER A 11 21.17 11.59 20.78
N GLN A 12 20.28 10.81 20.16
CA GLN A 12 20.65 9.46 19.69
C GLN A 12 20.11 9.23 18.28
N ASN A 13 20.88 8.52 17.46
CA ASN A 13 20.45 8.13 16.11
C ASN A 13 19.26 7.18 16.23
N PRO A 14 18.26 7.28 15.33
CA PRO A 14 17.11 6.41 15.37
C PRO A 14 17.49 4.93 15.32
N ARG A 15 16.77 4.12 16.08
CA ARG A 15 16.99 2.68 16.28
C ARG A 15 16.09 1.88 15.34
N VAL A 16 16.69 1.20 14.38
CA VAL A 16 16.00 0.31 13.44
C VAL A 16 16.09 -1.13 13.95
N GLY A 17 14.95 -1.78 14.10
CA GLY A 17 14.87 -3.23 14.31
C GLY A 17 14.79 -3.93 12.96
N VAL A 18 15.60 -4.96 12.72
CA VAL A 18 15.66 -5.67 11.44
C VAL A 18 15.12 -7.08 11.61
N ILE A 19 14.08 -7.44 10.85
CA ILE A 19 13.52 -8.78 10.78
C ILE A 19 13.72 -9.28 9.34
N ALA A 20 14.52 -10.32 9.18
CA ALA A 20 14.61 -11.02 7.91
C ALA A 20 14.83 -12.51 8.17
N ASP A 21 14.33 -13.40 7.31
CA ASP A 21 14.46 -14.85 7.49
C ASP A 21 15.84 -15.37 7.08
N SER A 22 16.46 -14.75 6.08
CA SER A 22 17.81 -15.02 5.62
C SER A 22 18.89 -14.35 6.49
N THR A 23 19.89 -15.13 6.91
CA THR A 23 21.04 -14.59 7.69
C THR A 23 21.88 -13.62 6.86
N LEU A 24 22.01 -13.89 5.56
CA LEU A 24 22.76 -13.04 4.64
C LEU A 24 22.05 -11.69 4.48
N GLN A 25 20.74 -11.71 4.27
CA GLN A 25 19.93 -10.51 4.12
C GLN A 25 19.92 -9.65 5.39
N ARG A 26 19.74 -10.26 6.57
CA ARG A 26 19.90 -9.57 7.87
C ARG A 26 21.22 -8.80 7.94
N HIS A 27 22.32 -9.44 7.56
CA HIS A 27 23.65 -8.83 7.60
C HIS A 27 23.80 -7.67 6.59
N VAL A 28 23.30 -7.82 5.37
CA VAL A 28 23.39 -6.78 4.33
C VAL A 28 22.54 -5.56 4.69
N VAL A 29 21.31 -5.79 5.15
CA VAL A 29 20.38 -4.76 5.60
C VAL A 29 20.97 -3.99 6.79
N CYS A 30 21.51 -4.68 7.80
CA CYS A 30 22.15 -4.02 8.94
C CYS A 30 23.33 -3.15 8.51
N LYS A 31 24.22 -3.67 7.66
CA LYS A 31 25.35 -2.89 7.13
C LYS A 31 24.92 -1.64 6.36
N THR A 32 23.81 -1.72 5.65
CA THR A 32 23.27 -0.60 4.85
C THR A 32 22.64 0.46 5.75
N ILE A 33 21.97 0.06 6.82
CA ILE A 33 21.41 0.96 7.82
C ILE A 33 22.54 1.69 8.57
N GLU A 34 23.56 0.94 8.97
CA GLU A 34 24.73 1.46 9.69
C GLU A 34 25.61 2.37 8.82
N SER A 35 25.83 2.05 7.53
CA SER A 35 26.62 2.88 6.60
C SER A 35 26.02 4.27 6.42
N VAL A 36 24.71 4.37 6.57
CA VAL A 36 23.94 5.62 6.45
C VAL A 36 23.82 6.35 7.79
N GLY A 37 24.20 5.71 8.89
CA GLY A 37 24.31 6.32 10.22
C GLY A 37 23.13 6.03 11.16
N TYR A 38 22.19 5.16 10.81
CA TYR A 38 21.16 4.72 11.74
C TYR A 38 21.71 3.66 12.70
N GLY A 39 21.16 3.60 13.91
CA GLY A 39 21.52 2.55 14.87
C GLY A 39 20.69 1.29 14.62
N VAL A 40 21.32 0.12 14.56
CA VAL A 40 20.59 -1.15 14.58
C VAL A 40 20.36 -1.55 16.02
N ALA A 41 19.09 -1.61 16.45
CA ALA A 41 18.74 -1.97 17.83
C ALA A 41 18.73 -3.49 18.03
N VAL A 42 18.15 -4.23 17.09
CA VAL A 42 17.98 -5.67 17.20
C VAL A 42 17.82 -6.28 15.81
N THR A 43 18.32 -7.50 15.64
CA THR A 43 18.30 -8.23 14.37
C THR A 43 17.78 -9.64 14.62
N LEU A 44 16.67 -10.01 13.99
CA LEU A 44 15.92 -11.22 14.32
C LEU A 44 15.50 -11.99 13.08
N SER A 45 15.43 -13.30 13.22
CA SER A 45 14.65 -14.14 12.33
C SER A 45 13.18 -14.14 12.76
N PRO A 46 12.21 -14.34 11.85
CA PRO A 46 10.78 -14.36 12.18
C PRO A 46 10.41 -15.29 13.34
N ASP A 47 11.06 -16.45 13.48
CA ASP A 47 10.85 -17.40 14.60
C ASP A 47 11.26 -16.88 15.97
N LYS A 48 12.07 -15.82 16.04
CA LYS A 48 12.61 -15.26 17.28
C LYS A 48 11.93 -13.98 17.70
N VAL A 49 10.93 -13.54 16.95
CA VAL A 49 10.15 -12.35 17.27
C VAL A 49 9.07 -12.75 18.27
N SER A 50 8.99 -12.02 19.38
CA SER A 50 7.98 -12.21 20.42
C SER A 50 7.16 -10.95 20.59
N ASP A 51 5.92 -11.08 21.08
CA ASP A 51 4.97 -9.96 21.23
C ASP A 51 5.51 -8.85 22.12
N GLU A 52 6.22 -9.20 23.20
CA GLU A 52 6.88 -8.24 24.09
C GLU A 52 7.91 -7.38 23.35
N LEU A 53 8.51 -7.94 22.30
CA LEU A 53 9.53 -7.27 21.51
C LEU A 53 8.91 -6.34 20.46
N ILE A 54 7.83 -6.78 19.80
CA ILE A 54 7.11 -5.98 18.80
C ILE A 54 6.37 -4.81 19.48
N MET A 55 5.82 -5.03 20.68
CA MET A 55 5.09 -4.03 21.47
C MET A 55 6.00 -3.14 22.35
N GLY A 56 7.31 -3.42 22.37
CA GLY A 56 8.29 -2.75 23.25
C GLY A 56 8.95 -1.50 22.66
N ASP A 57 9.66 -0.73 23.50
CA ASP A 57 10.46 0.47 23.13
C ASP A 57 11.87 0.11 22.63
N GLN A 58 12.04 -1.04 21.95
CA GLN A 58 13.35 -1.53 21.51
C GLN A 58 13.78 -0.90 20.18
N ALA A 59 12.83 -0.63 19.28
CA ALA A 59 13.06 -0.03 17.98
C ALA A 59 12.09 1.13 17.75
N ASP A 60 12.55 2.13 17.01
CA ASP A 60 11.75 3.27 16.58
C ASP A 60 11.03 2.98 15.24
N VAL A 61 11.53 2.00 14.47
CA VAL A 61 10.92 1.45 13.25
C VAL A 61 11.39 -0.01 13.06
N TRP A 62 10.50 -0.88 12.59
CA TRP A 62 10.82 -2.25 12.19
C TRP A 62 11.01 -2.33 10.68
N LEU A 63 12.20 -2.69 10.21
CA LEU A 63 12.45 -3.05 8.81
C LEU A 63 12.29 -4.56 8.65
N VAL A 64 11.31 -4.98 7.86
CA VAL A 64 10.93 -6.39 7.69
C VAL A 64 11.16 -6.80 6.25
N ASP A 65 12.02 -7.79 6.03
CA ASP A 65 12.47 -8.23 4.72
C ASP A 65 12.52 -9.76 4.68
N ILE A 66 11.46 -10.41 4.21
CA ILE A 66 11.27 -11.88 4.32
C ILE A 66 11.31 -12.48 2.91
N GLU A 67 12.17 -13.47 2.69
CA GLU A 67 12.32 -14.19 1.42
C GLU A 67 11.23 -15.25 1.22
N ASP A 68 10.96 -16.07 2.25
CA ASP A 68 10.02 -17.20 2.21
C ASP A 68 8.66 -16.78 2.79
N GLU A 69 7.94 -15.96 2.03
CA GLU A 69 6.68 -15.35 2.48
C GLU A 69 5.58 -16.38 2.78
N ASP A 70 5.51 -17.48 2.01
CA ASP A 70 4.50 -18.53 2.21
C ASP A 70 4.68 -19.18 3.59
N LYS A 71 5.92 -19.46 3.97
CA LYS A 71 6.27 -20.03 5.27
C LYS A 71 5.97 -19.07 6.43
N TRP A 72 6.11 -17.77 6.22
CA TRP A 72 6.00 -16.77 7.29
C TRP A 72 4.70 -15.95 7.24
N SER A 73 3.74 -16.34 6.42
CA SER A 73 2.49 -15.59 6.23
C SER A 73 1.73 -15.29 7.53
N ASP A 74 1.60 -16.26 8.43
CA ASP A 74 0.94 -16.06 9.73
C ASP A 74 1.71 -15.10 10.64
N PHE A 75 3.04 -15.15 10.59
CA PHE A 75 3.90 -14.21 11.33
C PHE A 75 3.75 -12.78 10.81
N ILE A 76 3.72 -12.59 9.48
CA ILE A 76 3.56 -11.28 8.85
C ILE A 76 2.23 -10.65 9.27
N VAL A 77 1.14 -11.42 9.21
CA VAL A 77 -0.19 -10.95 9.65
C VAL A 77 -0.15 -10.54 11.11
N HIS A 78 0.37 -11.41 11.97
CA HIS A 78 0.47 -11.12 13.40
C HIS A 78 1.32 -9.88 13.70
N LEU A 79 2.41 -9.69 12.95
CA LEU A 79 3.28 -8.52 13.07
C LEU A 79 2.54 -7.23 12.68
N PHE A 80 1.78 -7.24 11.58
CA PHE A 80 0.98 -6.08 11.16
C PHE A 80 -0.18 -5.77 12.10
N GLU A 81 -0.81 -6.78 12.70
CA GLU A 81 -1.93 -6.61 13.63
C GLU A 81 -1.47 -6.13 15.01
N SER A 82 -0.30 -6.60 15.47
CA SER A 82 0.14 -6.42 16.85
C SER A 82 1.17 -5.31 17.05
N SER A 83 1.82 -4.83 15.98
CA SER A 83 2.89 -3.85 16.12
C SER A 83 2.40 -2.44 16.45
N THR A 84 2.88 -1.90 17.56
CA THR A 84 2.67 -0.50 17.97
C THR A 84 3.71 0.45 17.38
N VAL A 85 4.77 -0.09 16.78
CA VAL A 85 5.87 0.64 16.15
C VAL A 85 5.70 0.58 14.61
N PRO A 86 6.02 1.65 13.86
CA PRO A 86 5.92 1.64 12.40
C PRO A 86 6.70 0.47 11.78
N ILE A 87 6.07 -0.24 10.84
CA ILE A 87 6.69 -1.30 10.06
C ILE A 87 7.01 -0.76 8.67
N LEU A 88 8.27 -0.88 8.29
CA LEU A 88 8.81 -0.63 6.98
C LEU A 88 9.09 -1.98 6.31
N LEU A 89 8.42 -2.26 5.20
CA LEU A 89 8.76 -3.42 4.38
C LEU A 89 10.02 -3.15 3.57
N GLY A 90 10.93 -4.14 3.55
CA GLY A 90 12.16 -4.14 2.78
C GLY A 90 11.90 -4.05 1.28
N GLU A 91 12.94 -3.71 0.53
CA GLU A 91 12.91 -3.57 -0.93
C GLU A 91 13.25 -4.91 -1.62
N GLY A 92 12.84 -6.03 -1.01
CA GLY A 92 13.17 -7.39 -1.41
C GLY A 92 14.66 -7.73 -1.22
N ASN A 93 15.05 -8.89 -1.75
CA ASN A 93 16.40 -9.42 -1.69
C ASN A 93 17.44 -8.36 -2.02
N ALA A 94 18.33 -8.10 -1.06
CA ALA A 94 19.42 -7.17 -1.23
C ALA A 94 20.21 -7.56 -2.49
N PRO A 95 20.21 -6.72 -3.55
CA PRO A 95 20.94 -7.02 -4.76
C PRO A 95 22.43 -7.17 -4.44
N SER A 96 23.21 -7.80 -5.32
CA SER A 96 24.66 -7.87 -5.13
C SER A 96 25.21 -6.49 -4.78
N ILE A 97 26.01 -6.40 -3.71
CA ILE A 97 26.56 -5.15 -3.15
C ILE A 97 27.31 -4.33 -4.23
N SER A 98 27.83 -4.99 -5.27
CA SER A 98 28.52 -4.35 -6.40
C SER A 98 27.59 -3.78 -7.50
N SER A 99 26.27 -3.93 -7.39
CA SER A 99 25.31 -3.57 -8.44
C SER A 99 24.74 -2.15 -8.32
N LEU A 100 24.38 -1.53 -9.46
CA LEU A 100 23.62 -0.28 -9.48
C LEU A 100 22.21 -0.44 -8.87
N GLN A 101 21.67 -1.66 -8.91
CA GLN A 101 20.41 -2.01 -8.24
C GLN A 101 20.57 -1.91 -6.72
N PHE A 102 21.71 -2.32 -6.16
CA PHE A 102 22.02 -2.14 -4.73
C PHE A 102 22.03 -0.66 -4.33
N GLN A 103 22.63 0.22 -5.14
CA GLN A 103 22.60 1.67 -4.86
C GLN A 103 21.20 2.30 -4.98
N ARG A 104 20.32 1.73 -5.80
CA ARG A 104 18.91 2.18 -5.89
C ARG A 104 18.12 1.66 -4.70
N TRP A 105 18.27 0.38 -4.39
CA TRP A 105 17.71 -0.30 -3.23
C TRP A 105 18.11 0.39 -1.92
N GLU A 106 19.39 0.70 -1.73
CA GLU A 106 19.93 1.46 -0.59
C GLU A 106 19.32 2.85 -0.51
N ARG A 107 19.22 3.58 -1.64
CA ARG A 107 18.58 4.91 -1.66
C ARG A 107 17.09 4.87 -1.33
N LYS A 108 16.37 3.84 -1.77
CA LYS A 108 14.96 3.65 -1.44
C LYS A 108 14.77 3.37 0.05
N ILE A 109 15.54 2.43 0.61
CA ILE A 109 15.56 2.14 2.05
C ILE A 109 15.90 3.41 2.83
N PHE A 110 16.92 4.16 2.40
CA PHE A 110 17.29 5.41 3.04
C PHE A 110 16.19 6.47 2.98
N SER A 111 15.55 6.66 1.83
CA SER A 111 14.45 7.62 1.71
C SER A 111 13.32 7.25 2.67
N LYS A 112 12.89 5.99 2.66
CA LYS A 112 11.83 5.52 3.53
C LYS A 112 12.19 5.65 5.02
N LEU A 113 13.41 5.29 5.41
CA LEU A 113 13.89 5.46 6.79
C LEU A 113 13.95 6.95 7.18
N LYS A 114 14.49 7.80 6.32
CA LYS A 114 14.57 9.24 6.56
C LYS A 114 13.18 9.85 6.73
N ASP A 115 12.21 9.37 5.96
CA ASP A 115 10.84 9.86 5.99
C ASP A 115 10.09 9.39 7.26
N ILE A 116 10.44 8.23 7.82
CA ILE A 116 9.82 7.67 9.04
C ILE A 116 10.50 8.19 10.32
N VAL A 117 11.83 8.10 10.41
CA VAL A 117 12.57 8.36 11.66
C VAL A 117 13.50 9.59 11.59
N GLY A 118 13.52 10.32 10.48
CA GLY A 118 14.34 11.52 10.28
C GLY A 118 15.80 11.20 9.89
N LYS A 119 16.58 12.22 9.54
CA LYS A 119 18.00 12.03 9.17
C LYS A 119 18.85 11.64 10.40
N PRO A 120 19.78 10.67 10.28
CA PRO A 120 20.74 10.38 11.34
C PRO A 120 21.71 11.57 11.50
N MET A 121 22.29 11.73 12.69
CA MET A 121 23.32 12.74 12.90
C MET A 121 24.54 12.41 12.04
N PRO A 122 25.15 13.40 11.36
CA PRO A 122 26.33 13.16 10.54
C PRO A 122 27.49 12.71 11.40
N CYS A 123 28.05 11.54 11.07
CA CYS A 123 29.36 11.10 11.50
C CYS A 123 30.29 11.17 10.29
N ASP A 124 31.42 11.88 10.43
CA ASP A 124 32.42 12.03 9.38
C ASP A 124 32.99 10.66 8.97
N THR A 125 33.02 10.34 7.66
CA THR A 125 34.24 10.04 6.87
C THR A 125 33.92 9.29 5.55
N GLU A 126 34.25 9.97 4.44
CA GLU A 126 34.80 9.58 3.12
C GLU A 126 34.33 8.35 2.29
N MET A 127 34.08 8.67 1.00
CA MET A 127 33.90 7.81 -0.17
C MET A 127 35.05 6.82 -0.41
N GLN A 128 34.72 5.65 -0.98
CA GLN A 128 35.53 5.02 -2.04
C GLN A 128 34.75 3.96 -2.84
N THR A 129 35.30 3.63 -4.00
CA THR A 129 34.60 3.42 -5.27
C THR A 129 34.85 2.02 -5.87
N LEU A 130 34.02 1.64 -6.87
CA LEU A 130 34.31 0.85 -8.09
C LEU A 130 33.87 -0.63 -8.24
N ALA A 131 33.19 -0.86 -9.39
CA ALA A 131 33.37 -1.88 -10.43
C ALA A 131 32.40 -3.10 -10.55
N GLN A 132 31.53 -3.04 -11.59
CA GLN A 132 31.35 -3.96 -12.76
C GLN A 132 31.17 -5.49 -12.50
N ALA A 133 30.30 -6.31 -13.15
CA ALA A 133 29.42 -6.21 -14.34
C ALA A 133 28.48 -7.47 -14.49
N VAL A 134 27.44 -7.36 -15.35
CA VAL A 134 26.85 -8.39 -16.30
C VAL A 134 25.62 -9.28 -15.90
N THR A 135 24.44 -8.92 -16.50
CA THR A 135 23.33 -9.67 -17.21
C THR A 135 22.77 -11.01 -16.69
N GLU A 136 21.50 -11.47 -16.85
CA GLU A 136 20.21 -11.09 -17.48
C GLU A 136 19.10 -12.11 -17.03
N PRO A 137 17.79 -11.95 -17.37
CA PRO A 137 16.62 -12.57 -16.70
C PRO A 137 16.06 -13.84 -17.37
N VAL A 138 15.11 -14.53 -16.72
CA VAL A 138 14.33 -15.63 -17.30
C VAL A 138 12.82 -15.46 -17.02
N GLN A 139 12.05 -15.73 -18.06
CA GLN A 139 10.63 -15.46 -18.31
C GLN A 139 9.63 -16.44 -17.67
N THR A 140 8.39 -15.94 -17.69
CA THR A 140 7.06 -16.46 -17.35
C THR A 140 6.60 -17.68 -18.16
N ASP A 141 5.55 -18.38 -17.68
CA ASP A 141 4.36 -18.74 -18.47
C ASP A 141 3.33 -19.55 -17.66
N ASN A 142 2.07 -19.08 -17.58
CA ASN A 142 0.95 -19.63 -18.38
C ASN A 142 -0.40 -19.00 -17.99
N ALA A 143 -1.19 -18.65 -19.01
CA ALA A 143 -2.50 -18.04 -18.93
C ALA A 143 -3.61 -19.10 -18.95
N ASP A 144 -4.44 -19.13 -17.90
CA ASP A 144 -5.75 -19.75 -17.95
C ASP A 144 -6.82 -18.72 -18.33
N THR A 145 -7.65 -19.12 -19.30
CA THR A 145 -8.87 -18.45 -19.77
C THR A 145 -10.00 -18.68 -18.76
N GLU A 146 -10.32 -17.66 -17.95
CA GLU A 146 -11.45 -17.69 -17.01
C GLU A 146 -12.68 -16.99 -17.62
N GLU A 147 -13.86 -17.56 -17.38
CA GLU A 147 -15.17 -17.06 -17.84
C GLU A 147 -15.39 -15.58 -17.46
N GLU A 148 -15.73 -14.74 -18.44
CA GLU A 148 -16.06 -13.31 -18.22
C GLU A 148 -17.44 -13.20 -17.53
N GLY A 149 -17.47 -12.69 -16.29
CA GLY A 149 -18.70 -12.35 -15.58
C GLY A 149 -19.39 -11.09 -16.14
N ASP A 150 -20.55 -10.75 -15.58
CA ASP A 150 -21.31 -9.56 -15.98
C ASP A 150 -20.51 -8.27 -15.70
N PRO A 151 -20.38 -7.35 -16.69
CA PRO A 151 -19.64 -6.10 -16.54
C PRO A 151 -20.07 -5.29 -15.32
N ALA A 152 -19.09 -4.81 -14.56
CA ALA A 152 -19.33 -3.90 -13.46
C ALA A 152 -19.93 -2.60 -13.98
N SER A 153 -21.06 -2.20 -13.40
CA SER A 153 -21.68 -0.90 -13.65
C SER A 153 -21.26 0.14 -12.60
N ASN A 154 -20.86 -0.30 -11.41
CA ASN A 154 -20.40 0.57 -10.34
C ASN A 154 -18.97 0.21 -9.92
N VAL A 155 -18.08 1.19 -9.95
CA VAL A 155 -16.64 0.96 -9.70
C VAL A 155 -16.11 1.95 -8.67
N TRP A 156 -15.55 1.41 -7.59
CA TRP A 156 -14.99 2.22 -6.51
C TRP A 156 -13.46 2.12 -6.48
N VAL A 157 -12.80 3.27 -6.40
CA VAL A 157 -11.34 3.35 -6.27
C VAL A 157 -10.94 3.34 -4.80
N LEU A 158 -10.03 2.45 -4.41
CA LEU A 158 -9.44 2.42 -3.08
C LEU A 158 -7.98 2.88 -3.17
N GLY A 159 -7.69 4.08 -2.66
CA GLY A 159 -6.35 4.66 -2.69
C GLY A 159 -5.67 4.52 -1.32
N ALA A 160 -4.46 3.98 -1.27
CA ALA A 160 -3.79 3.68 0.00
C ALA A 160 -2.25 3.66 -0.10
N SER A 161 -1.56 3.84 1.03
CA SER A 161 -0.10 3.81 1.11
C SER A 161 0.37 3.20 2.44
N LEU A 162 1.15 3.93 3.25
CA LEU A 162 1.62 3.47 4.57
C LEU A 162 0.45 3.18 5.54
N GLY A 163 0.37 1.94 6.03
CA GLY A 163 -0.77 1.43 6.83
C GLY A 163 -2.01 1.09 6.00
N GLY A 164 -1.95 1.32 4.68
CA GLY A 164 -2.99 1.03 3.71
C GLY A 164 -3.43 -0.42 3.68
N PRO A 165 -2.51 -1.41 3.61
CA PRO A 165 -2.87 -2.82 3.56
C PRO A 165 -3.81 -3.28 4.69
N ALA A 166 -3.49 -2.91 5.93
CA ALA A 166 -4.31 -3.24 7.10
C ALA A 166 -5.68 -2.53 7.06
N ALA A 167 -5.70 -1.24 6.71
CA ALA A 167 -6.93 -0.47 6.61
C ALA A 167 -7.88 -0.98 5.51
N VAL A 168 -7.34 -1.28 4.33
CA VAL A 168 -8.11 -1.85 3.21
C VAL A 168 -8.61 -3.25 3.56
N LYS A 169 -7.80 -4.07 4.25
CA LYS A 169 -8.22 -5.39 4.71
C LYS A 169 -9.42 -5.29 5.66
N GLU A 170 -9.33 -4.43 6.68
CA GLU A 170 -10.41 -4.24 7.63
C GLU A 170 -11.69 -3.74 6.96
N PHE A 171 -11.57 -2.87 5.96
CA PHE A 171 -12.69 -2.41 5.14
C PHE A 171 -13.32 -3.56 4.34
N LEU A 172 -12.52 -4.32 3.58
CA LEU A 172 -13.01 -5.42 2.74
C LEU A 172 -13.67 -6.53 3.57
N ASP A 173 -13.12 -6.88 4.74
CA ASP A 173 -13.67 -7.87 5.66
C ASP A 173 -15.03 -7.48 6.25
N ALA A 174 -15.31 -6.17 6.30
CA ALA A 174 -16.56 -5.65 6.84
C ALA A 174 -17.67 -5.56 5.79
N LEU A 175 -17.36 -5.77 4.50
CA LEU A 175 -18.34 -5.73 3.43
C LEU A 175 -19.09 -7.07 3.30
N PRO A 176 -20.41 -7.06 3.09
CA PRO A 176 -21.17 -8.27 2.79
C PRO A 176 -20.93 -8.78 1.36
N ALA A 177 -21.24 -10.06 1.13
CA ALA A 177 -21.27 -10.64 -0.21
C ALA A 177 -22.37 -10.02 -1.08
N GLY A 178 -22.17 -10.06 -2.41
CA GLY A 178 -23.22 -9.72 -3.38
C GLY A 178 -23.46 -8.22 -3.57
N LEU A 179 -22.57 -7.35 -3.10
CA LEU A 179 -22.63 -5.93 -3.43
C LEU A 179 -22.44 -5.73 -4.95
N PRO A 180 -23.26 -4.88 -5.59
CA PRO A 180 -23.16 -4.59 -7.01
C PRO A 180 -22.04 -3.56 -7.27
N ILE A 181 -20.82 -3.84 -6.79
CA ILE A 181 -19.63 -2.99 -6.95
C ILE A 181 -18.43 -3.84 -7.38
N ALA A 182 -17.56 -3.29 -8.21
CA ALA A 182 -16.17 -3.73 -8.36
C ALA A 182 -15.19 -2.70 -7.77
N PHE A 183 -14.01 -3.14 -7.37
CA PHE A 183 -12.98 -2.23 -6.85
C PHE A 183 -11.74 -2.16 -7.75
N VAL A 184 -11.14 -0.97 -7.80
CA VAL A 184 -9.79 -0.74 -8.32
C VAL A 184 -8.94 -0.18 -7.20
N ILE A 185 -7.89 -0.89 -6.82
CA ILE A 185 -6.99 -0.50 -5.73
C ILE A 185 -5.74 0.15 -6.31
N ALA A 186 -5.48 1.39 -5.91
CA ALA A 186 -4.22 2.08 -6.14
C ALA A 186 -3.44 2.10 -4.81
N GLN A 187 -2.50 1.17 -4.67
CA GLN A 187 -1.69 1.03 -3.48
C GLN A 187 -0.23 1.38 -3.81
N HIS A 188 0.36 2.33 -3.10
CA HIS A 188 1.81 2.54 -3.15
C HIS A 188 2.51 1.35 -2.50
N ILE A 189 2.94 0.40 -3.32
CA ILE A 189 3.65 -0.81 -2.90
C ILE A 189 4.70 -1.20 -3.95
N ASP A 190 5.71 -1.93 -3.52
CA ASP A 190 6.66 -2.57 -4.43
C ASP A 190 5.95 -3.67 -5.27
N PRO A 191 6.24 -3.78 -6.58
CA PRO A 191 5.61 -4.77 -7.45
C PRO A 191 5.66 -6.21 -6.92
N GLY A 192 6.74 -6.59 -6.23
CA GLY A 192 6.94 -7.95 -5.72
C GLY A 192 5.89 -8.38 -4.68
N PHE A 193 5.25 -7.44 -4.00
CA PHE A 193 4.27 -7.75 -2.94
C PHE A 193 2.81 -7.73 -3.42
N GLN A 194 2.54 -7.39 -4.69
CA GLN A 194 1.17 -7.27 -5.19
C GLN A 194 0.41 -8.60 -5.11
N GLU A 195 1.05 -9.72 -5.47
CA GLU A 195 0.44 -11.04 -5.39
C GLU A 195 0.12 -11.42 -3.93
N THR A 196 1.06 -11.21 -3.01
CA THR A 196 0.88 -11.49 -1.59
C THR A 196 -0.24 -10.64 -0.98
N LEU A 197 -0.29 -9.35 -1.30
CA LEU A 197 -1.39 -8.49 -0.86
C LEU A 197 -2.75 -8.96 -1.39
N SER A 198 -2.82 -9.38 -2.65
CA SER A 198 -4.06 -9.89 -3.22
C SER A 198 -4.57 -11.13 -2.47
N LYS A 199 -3.66 -12.05 -2.07
CA LYS A 199 -3.98 -13.22 -1.24
C LYS A 199 -4.44 -12.79 0.16
N VAL A 200 -3.75 -11.83 0.78
CA VAL A 200 -4.12 -11.31 2.11
C VAL A 200 -5.51 -10.69 2.06
N TRP A 201 -5.80 -9.79 1.12
CA TRP A 201 -7.10 -9.16 1.01
C TRP A 201 -8.22 -10.11 0.57
N SER A 202 -7.91 -11.18 -0.16
CA SER A 202 -8.88 -12.22 -0.50
C SER A 202 -9.32 -13.04 0.72
N ARG A 203 -8.44 -13.23 1.73
CA ARG A 203 -8.80 -14.00 2.94
C ARG A 203 -9.91 -13.29 3.69
N ASN A 204 -11.06 -13.95 3.87
CA ASN A 204 -12.26 -13.45 4.55
C ASN A 204 -13.03 -12.32 3.85
N SER A 205 -12.56 -11.86 2.68
CA SER A 205 -13.33 -10.97 1.81
C SER A 205 -14.29 -11.77 0.95
N HIS A 206 -15.45 -11.19 0.63
CA HIS A 206 -16.38 -11.74 -0.35
C HIS A 206 -16.08 -11.33 -1.80
N PHE A 207 -14.96 -10.64 -2.00
CA PHE A 207 -14.52 -10.17 -3.31
C PHE A 207 -13.36 -11.00 -3.85
N THR A 208 -13.32 -11.17 -5.17
CA THR A 208 -12.29 -11.96 -5.86
C THR A 208 -11.26 -11.05 -6.51
N PHE A 209 -9.99 -11.24 -6.15
CA PHE A 209 -8.90 -10.52 -6.80
C PHE A 209 -8.61 -11.11 -8.18
N LYS A 210 -8.37 -10.23 -9.15
CA LYS A 210 -8.02 -10.59 -10.51
C LYS A 210 -6.84 -9.77 -10.99
N GLU A 211 -5.98 -10.42 -11.76
CA GLU A 211 -4.86 -9.74 -12.40
C GLU A 211 -5.37 -8.79 -13.49
N PRO A 212 -4.91 -7.53 -13.53
CA PRO A 212 -5.28 -6.61 -14.58
C PRO A 212 -4.64 -7.05 -15.91
N ARG A 213 -5.48 -7.54 -16.83
CA ARG A 213 -5.06 -7.95 -18.18
C ARG A 213 -5.81 -7.12 -19.21
N ALA A 214 -5.11 -6.60 -20.20
CA ALA A 214 -5.72 -5.77 -21.25
C ALA A 214 -6.91 -6.50 -21.90
N GLY A 215 -8.04 -5.80 -22.02
CA GLY A 215 -9.29 -6.32 -22.56
C GLY A 215 -10.15 -7.13 -21.59
N ARG A 216 -9.64 -7.53 -20.41
CA ARG A 216 -10.40 -8.28 -19.41
C ARG A 216 -11.61 -7.48 -18.95
N CYS A 217 -12.77 -8.13 -18.89
CA CYS A 217 -13.95 -7.58 -18.24
C CYS A 217 -13.78 -7.55 -16.71
N LEU A 218 -13.98 -6.38 -16.10
CA LEU A 218 -14.12 -6.19 -14.66
C LEU A 218 -15.58 -6.42 -14.29
N SER A 219 -15.85 -7.39 -13.42
CA SER A 219 -17.20 -7.75 -12.98
C SER A 219 -17.48 -7.29 -11.54
N HIS A 220 -18.76 -7.15 -11.16
CA HIS A 220 -19.10 -6.91 -9.76
C HIS A 220 -18.56 -8.05 -8.86
N GLY A 221 -18.15 -7.71 -7.65
CA GLY A 221 -17.50 -8.64 -6.74
C GLY A 221 -16.03 -8.91 -7.08
N GLU A 222 -15.46 -8.28 -8.11
CA GLU A 222 -14.04 -8.39 -8.42
C GLU A 222 -13.23 -7.16 -7.94
N ILE A 223 -11.93 -7.39 -7.72
CA ILE A 223 -10.96 -6.36 -7.36
C ILE A 223 -9.76 -6.45 -8.29
N LEU A 224 -9.34 -5.31 -8.83
CA LEU A 224 -8.07 -5.14 -9.54
C LEU A 224 -7.12 -4.30 -8.71
N ILE A 225 -5.82 -4.57 -8.82
CA ILE A 225 -4.76 -3.73 -8.26
C ILE A 225 -4.08 -3.02 -9.44
N ALA A 226 -4.00 -1.69 -9.39
CA ALA A 226 -3.33 -0.91 -10.40
C ALA A 226 -1.83 -1.28 -10.46
N PRO A 227 -1.29 -1.62 -11.64
CA PRO A 227 0.11 -1.98 -11.78
C PRO A 227 1.02 -0.76 -11.58
N VAL A 228 2.23 -1.00 -11.08
CA VAL A 228 3.20 0.06 -10.78
C VAL A 228 3.84 0.61 -12.05
N GLU A 229 4.07 -0.24 -13.06
CA GLU A 229 4.94 0.10 -14.21
C GLU A 229 4.22 0.75 -15.38
N GLN A 230 2.89 0.62 -15.44
CA GLN A 230 2.08 1.03 -16.58
C GLN A 230 0.77 1.66 -16.11
N VAL A 231 0.27 2.64 -16.86
CA VAL A 231 -1.04 3.24 -16.57
C VAL A 231 -2.14 2.22 -16.85
N MET A 232 -3.12 2.16 -15.95
CA MET A 232 -4.30 1.32 -16.07
C MET A 232 -5.57 2.16 -15.99
N SER A 233 -6.50 1.93 -16.91
CA SER A 233 -7.87 2.41 -16.87
C SER A 233 -8.86 1.24 -16.97
N VAL A 234 -10.13 1.54 -16.74
CA VAL A 234 -11.25 0.66 -17.06
C VAL A 234 -12.24 1.49 -17.86
N ASN A 235 -12.51 1.11 -19.10
CA ASN A 235 -13.40 1.88 -19.97
C ASN A 235 -14.87 1.68 -19.60
N GLN A 236 -15.75 2.42 -20.29
CA GLN A 236 -17.21 2.41 -20.09
C GLN A 236 -17.89 1.04 -20.29
N PHE A 237 -17.19 0.04 -20.86
CA PHE A 237 -17.67 -1.33 -21.00
C PHE A 237 -17.10 -2.27 -19.93
N ALA A 238 -16.57 -1.70 -18.85
CA ALA A 238 -15.84 -2.38 -17.80
C ALA A 238 -14.62 -3.17 -18.28
N ARG A 239 -14.02 -2.81 -19.42
CA ARG A 239 -12.82 -3.50 -19.93
C ARG A 239 -11.55 -2.78 -19.49
N VAL A 240 -10.60 -3.56 -18.99
CA VAL A 240 -9.28 -3.07 -18.56
C VAL A 240 -8.49 -2.57 -19.77
N GLU A 241 -7.97 -1.36 -19.67
CA GLU A 241 -7.07 -0.76 -20.65
C GLU A 241 -5.72 -0.53 -19.97
N LEU A 242 -4.66 -1.03 -20.60
CA LEU A 242 -3.28 -0.87 -20.13
C LEU A 242 -2.52 -0.06 -21.18
N PHE A 243 -1.78 0.93 -20.73
CA PHE A 243 -1.00 1.83 -21.58
C PHE A 243 0.47 1.67 -21.28
N GLU A 244 1.32 1.60 -22.31
CA GLU A 244 2.76 1.35 -22.14
C GLU A 244 3.50 2.51 -21.45
N GLU A 245 2.87 3.68 -21.33
CA GLU A 245 3.38 4.79 -20.52
C GLU A 245 3.33 4.53 -19.01
N PRO A 246 4.36 5.00 -18.26
CA PRO A 246 4.33 4.99 -16.80
C PRO A 246 3.39 6.09 -16.28
N TRP A 247 2.97 5.94 -15.01
CA TRP A 247 2.22 6.98 -14.31
C TRP A 247 2.97 8.31 -14.28
N GLU A 248 2.27 9.41 -14.55
CA GLU A 248 2.89 10.74 -14.47
C GLU A 248 3.12 11.18 -13.01
N GLY A 249 4.21 11.91 -12.78
CA GLY A 249 4.50 12.49 -11.47
C GLY A 249 5.30 11.59 -10.51
N PRO A 250 5.28 11.86 -9.20
CA PRO A 250 6.16 11.20 -8.24
C PRO A 250 5.62 9.87 -7.69
N TYR A 251 4.38 9.50 -8.03
CA TYR A 251 3.68 8.33 -7.48
C TYR A 251 3.42 7.28 -8.56
N SER A 252 3.60 6.01 -8.22
CA SER A 252 3.43 4.86 -9.12
C SER A 252 2.93 3.66 -8.31
N PRO A 253 1.69 3.16 -8.53
CA PRO A 253 0.62 3.79 -9.30
C PRO A 253 0.19 5.14 -8.69
N SER A 254 -0.28 6.08 -9.51
CA SER A 254 -0.82 7.35 -9.03
C SER A 254 -2.32 7.23 -8.71
N ILE A 255 -2.68 7.47 -7.46
CA ILE A 255 -4.06 7.44 -6.97
C ILE A 255 -4.90 8.51 -7.66
N ASP A 256 -4.37 9.73 -7.81
CA ASP A 256 -5.04 10.81 -8.52
C ASP A 256 -5.40 10.42 -9.96
N GLN A 257 -4.48 9.79 -10.69
CA GLN A 257 -4.72 9.37 -12.07
C GLN A 257 -5.72 8.21 -12.14
N VAL A 258 -5.60 7.19 -11.28
CA VAL A 258 -6.58 6.09 -11.22
C VAL A 258 -7.99 6.63 -10.94
N MET A 259 -8.13 7.51 -9.94
CA MET A 259 -9.41 8.15 -9.61
C MET A 259 -9.98 8.91 -10.82
N ALA A 260 -9.16 9.69 -11.51
CA ALA A 260 -9.59 10.48 -12.65
C ALA A 260 -10.03 9.62 -13.84
N LEU A 261 -9.26 8.58 -14.17
CA LEU A 261 -9.53 7.67 -15.28
C LEU A 261 -10.84 6.88 -15.06
N ILE A 262 -11.03 6.33 -13.86
CA ILE A 262 -12.27 5.61 -13.52
C ILE A 262 -13.47 6.58 -13.51
N ALA A 263 -13.32 7.78 -12.93
CA ALA A 263 -14.38 8.78 -12.91
C ALA A 263 -14.80 9.23 -14.32
N ASP A 264 -13.87 9.35 -15.26
CA ASP A 264 -14.15 9.78 -16.64
C ASP A 264 -15.02 8.76 -17.41
N HIS A 265 -14.94 7.47 -17.06
CA HIS A 265 -15.71 6.41 -17.73
C HIS A 265 -17.02 6.06 -17.00
N PHE A 266 -17.03 6.07 -15.68
CA PHE A 266 -18.18 5.63 -14.87
C PHE A 266 -19.01 6.79 -14.29
N GLY A 267 -18.48 8.02 -14.28
CA GLY A 267 -19.20 9.18 -13.75
C GLY A 267 -19.71 8.93 -12.33
N VAL A 268 -20.97 9.29 -12.08
CA VAL A 268 -21.64 9.10 -10.77
C VAL A 268 -21.83 7.63 -10.33
N GLN A 269 -21.57 6.67 -11.23
CA GLN A 269 -21.52 5.25 -10.86
C GLN A 269 -20.16 4.85 -10.27
N SER A 270 -19.23 5.80 -10.16
CA SER A 270 -17.98 5.61 -9.42
C SER A 270 -17.97 6.28 -8.06
N GLY A 271 -16.95 5.96 -7.27
CA GLY A 271 -16.62 6.63 -6.02
C GLY A 271 -15.16 6.38 -5.66
N ALA A 272 -14.64 7.11 -4.67
CA ALA A 272 -13.28 6.91 -4.20
C ALA A 272 -13.21 6.90 -2.66
N ILE A 273 -12.37 6.04 -2.11
CA ILE A 273 -12.06 5.98 -0.68
C ILE A 273 -10.55 6.06 -0.50
N LEU A 274 -10.09 7.05 0.25
CA LEU A 274 -8.68 7.24 0.57
C LEU A 274 -8.37 6.74 1.99
N PHE A 275 -7.54 5.72 2.08
CA PHE A 275 -7.10 5.09 3.33
C PHE A 275 -5.76 5.64 3.81
N SER A 276 -5.33 5.16 4.98
CA SER A 276 -4.04 5.45 5.60
C SER A 276 -2.91 5.46 4.57
N GLY A 277 -2.13 6.53 4.61
CA GLY A 277 -1.10 6.77 3.63
C GLY A 277 -0.33 8.05 3.90
N MET A 278 0.90 8.08 3.41
CA MET A 278 1.75 9.27 3.44
C MET A 278 1.61 10.06 2.15
N GLY A 279 1.78 11.38 2.23
CA GLY A 279 1.79 12.26 1.07
C GLY A 279 0.43 12.89 0.83
N ASN A 280 0.15 13.22 -0.43
CA ASN A 280 -1.02 13.97 -0.86
C ASN A 280 -1.71 13.40 -2.12
N ASP A 281 -1.30 12.22 -2.57
CA ASP A 281 -1.88 11.59 -3.76
C ASP A 281 -3.37 11.26 -3.53
N GLY A 282 -4.20 11.52 -4.53
CA GLY A 282 -5.66 11.44 -4.47
C GLY A 282 -6.35 12.75 -4.08
N ALA A 283 -5.61 13.74 -3.55
CA ALA A 283 -6.20 15.02 -3.16
C ALA A 283 -6.52 15.91 -4.38
N ILE A 284 -5.75 15.82 -5.47
CA ILE A 284 -5.96 16.67 -6.64
C ILE A 284 -7.27 16.28 -7.35
N SER A 285 -7.46 14.98 -7.56
CA SER A 285 -8.63 14.41 -8.23
C SER A 285 -9.89 14.49 -7.37
N ALA A 286 -9.77 14.58 -6.04
CA ALA A 286 -10.93 14.76 -5.16
C ALA A 286 -11.82 15.95 -5.57
N ALA A 287 -11.22 17.07 -5.99
CA ALA A 287 -11.95 18.23 -6.47
C ALA A 287 -12.67 17.98 -7.80
N LYS A 288 -12.02 17.27 -8.73
CA LYS A 288 -12.60 16.88 -10.02
C LYS A 288 -13.82 15.96 -9.80
N LEU A 289 -13.66 14.91 -9.00
CA LEU A 289 -14.72 13.96 -8.67
C LEU A 289 -15.92 14.69 -8.04
N ARG A 290 -15.66 15.57 -7.06
CA ARG A 290 -16.74 16.31 -6.40
C ARG A 290 -17.52 17.21 -7.37
N GLN A 291 -16.86 17.83 -8.35
CA GLN A 291 -17.54 18.63 -9.39
C GLN A 291 -18.41 17.78 -10.31
N MET A 292 -18.05 16.50 -10.51
CA MET A 292 -18.83 15.53 -11.28
C MET A 292 -19.99 14.92 -10.48
N GLY A 293 -20.14 15.29 -9.19
CA GLY A 293 -21.13 14.69 -8.29
C GLY A 293 -20.72 13.31 -7.77
N ILE A 294 -19.44 12.96 -7.87
CA ILE A 294 -18.89 11.68 -7.43
C ILE A 294 -18.48 11.79 -5.96
N GLU A 295 -18.77 10.71 -5.20
CA GLU A 295 -18.46 10.63 -3.79
C GLU A 295 -16.97 10.35 -3.54
N VAL A 296 -16.38 11.10 -2.61
CA VAL A 296 -14.99 10.93 -2.16
C VAL A 296 -14.99 10.83 -0.65
N TRP A 297 -14.58 9.68 -0.12
CA TRP A 297 -14.50 9.42 1.31
C TRP A 297 -13.06 9.25 1.76
N ALA A 298 -12.81 9.44 3.05
CA ALA A 298 -11.47 9.32 3.60
C ALA A 298 -11.47 8.64 4.98
N GLN A 299 -10.45 7.82 5.24
CA GLN A 299 -10.25 7.22 6.56
C GLN A 299 -10.01 8.32 7.61
N SER A 300 -10.70 8.23 8.75
CA SER A 300 -10.54 9.15 9.88
C SER A 300 -9.11 9.16 10.39
N ALA A 301 -8.56 10.33 10.73
CA ALA A 301 -7.15 10.46 11.14
C ALA A 301 -6.81 9.58 12.36
N GLU A 302 -7.77 9.40 13.27
CA GLU A 302 -7.63 8.63 14.51
C GLU A 302 -7.39 7.13 14.31
N THR A 303 -7.76 6.59 13.14
CA THR A 303 -7.59 5.17 12.80
C THR A 303 -6.50 4.93 11.76
N CYS A 304 -5.86 6.00 11.26
CA CYS A 304 -4.77 5.88 10.30
C CYS A 304 -3.45 5.56 11.02
N ALA A 305 -2.64 4.69 10.43
CA ALA A 305 -1.22 4.58 10.82
C ALA A 305 -0.45 5.83 10.36
N ASN A 306 -0.83 6.40 9.21
CA ASN A 306 -0.38 7.69 8.73
C ASN A 306 -1.57 8.43 8.09
N SER A 307 -1.95 9.58 8.66
CA SER A 307 -3.14 10.32 8.22
C SER A 307 -2.88 11.34 7.12
N SER A 308 -1.62 11.56 6.71
CA SER A 308 -1.24 12.64 5.79
C SER A 308 -2.05 12.63 4.49
N GLN A 309 -2.21 11.47 3.85
CA GLN A 309 -2.93 11.36 2.59
C GLN A 309 -4.44 11.61 2.75
N PRO A 310 -5.16 10.91 3.67
CA PRO A 310 -6.55 11.24 3.98
C PRO A 310 -6.78 12.71 4.43
N ASP A 311 -5.87 13.28 5.22
CA ASP A 311 -5.95 14.67 5.67
C ASP A 311 -5.76 15.66 4.52
N SER A 312 -4.84 15.37 3.60
CA SER A 312 -4.64 16.19 2.40
C SER A 312 -5.91 16.21 1.54
N ALA A 313 -6.57 15.06 1.37
CA ALA A 313 -7.84 15.01 0.65
C ALA A 313 -8.96 15.77 1.39
N ARG A 314 -9.08 15.61 2.72
CA ARG A 314 -10.04 16.39 3.54
C ARG A 314 -9.82 17.89 3.43
N ALA A 315 -8.57 18.34 3.42
CA ALA A 315 -8.21 19.75 3.33
C ALA A 315 -8.72 20.44 2.05
N THR A 316 -9.04 19.67 1.00
CA THR A 316 -9.68 20.18 -0.22
C THR A 316 -11.14 20.60 -0.03
N GLY A 317 -11.79 20.18 1.07
CA GLY A 317 -13.22 20.35 1.29
C GLY A 317 -14.12 19.47 0.41
N CYS A 318 -13.53 18.57 -0.38
CA CYS A 318 -14.25 17.73 -1.34
C CYS A 318 -14.60 16.34 -0.79
N VAL A 319 -14.06 15.96 0.36
CA VAL A 319 -14.39 14.71 1.06
C VAL A 319 -15.76 14.85 1.72
N SER A 320 -16.71 14.01 1.32
CA SER A 320 -18.11 14.05 1.78
C SER A 320 -18.37 13.21 3.04
N PHE A 321 -17.50 12.23 3.32
CA PHE A 321 -17.60 11.39 4.51
C PHE A 321 -16.22 10.99 5.03
N SER A 322 -16.08 10.88 6.36
CA SER A 322 -14.90 10.33 7.00
C SER A 322 -15.28 9.40 8.14
N GLY A 323 -14.55 8.29 8.27
CA GLY A 323 -14.78 7.29 9.31
C GLY A 323 -13.66 6.25 9.35
N SER A 324 -13.71 5.35 10.32
CA SER A 324 -12.88 4.15 10.37
C SER A 324 -13.12 3.24 9.15
N PRO A 325 -12.23 2.28 8.84
CA PRO A 325 -12.45 1.31 7.76
C PRO A 325 -13.81 0.61 7.83
N ARG A 326 -14.27 0.23 9.03
CA ARG A 326 -15.59 -0.40 9.23
C ARG A 326 -16.76 0.57 9.00
N GLU A 327 -16.61 1.82 9.42
CA GLU A 327 -17.63 2.85 9.18
C GLU A 327 -17.73 3.20 7.68
N LEU A 328 -16.58 3.25 6.98
CA LEU A 328 -16.53 3.39 5.53
C LEU A 328 -17.23 2.22 4.82
N ALA A 329 -16.98 0.98 5.26
CA ALA A 329 -17.64 -0.21 4.71
C ALA A 329 -19.16 -0.16 4.93
N ARG A 330 -19.60 0.16 6.15
CA ARG A 330 -21.02 0.35 6.47
C ARG A 330 -21.65 1.44 5.60
N LYS A 331 -20.95 2.57 5.45
CA LYS A 331 -21.43 3.69 4.62
C LYS A 331 -21.54 3.29 3.16
N LEU A 332 -20.63 2.45 2.66
CA LEU A 332 -20.71 1.91 1.29
C LEU A 332 -21.95 1.04 1.10
N VAL A 333 -22.25 0.15 2.05
CA VAL A 333 -23.46 -0.69 2.00
C VAL A 333 -24.71 0.18 1.96
N GLU A 334 -24.82 1.18 2.84
CA GLU A 334 -25.94 2.14 2.82
C GLU A 334 -26.05 2.86 1.48
N TYR A 335 -24.93 3.39 0.98
CA TYR A 335 -24.88 4.11 -0.29
C TYR A 335 -25.35 3.25 -1.46
N THR A 336 -24.89 1.99 -1.53
CA THR A 336 -25.31 1.04 -2.57
C THR A 336 -26.80 0.77 -2.53
N SER A 337 -27.36 0.59 -1.33
CA SER A 337 -28.78 0.34 -1.17
C SER A 337 -29.64 1.52 -1.64
N GLU A 338 -29.16 2.75 -1.44
CA GLU A 338 -29.87 3.97 -1.82
C GLU A 338 -29.74 4.30 -3.31
N HIS A 339 -28.57 4.04 -3.92
CA HIS A 339 -28.22 4.56 -5.25
C HIS A 339 -28.17 3.50 -6.35
N TYR A 340 -28.01 2.22 -6.00
CA TYR A 340 -27.83 1.13 -6.99
C TYR A 340 -28.98 0.09 -6.98
N SER A 341 -29.99 0.23 -6.13
CA SER A 341 -31.05 -0.78 -5.92
C SER A 341 -32.12 -0.87 -7.02
N GLU A 342 -31.97 -0.21 -8.16
CA GLU A 342 -32.91 -0.39 -9.29
C GLU A 342 -32.53 -1.53 -10.26
N SER A 343 -31.41 -2.23 -10.06
CA SER A 343 -30.95 -3.30 -10.96
C SER A 343 -31.30 -4.74 -10.51
N LEU A 344 -31.89 -4.95 -9.34
CA LEU A 344 -32.19 -6.30 -8.80
C LEU A 344 -33.57 -6.86 -9.21
N LEU A 345 -34.29 -6.19 -10.11
CA LEU A 345 -35.68 -6.56 -10.47
C LEU A 345 -35.94 -6.88 -11.95
N ASN A 346 -34.92 -7.14 -12.78
CA ASN A 346 -35.14 -7.63 -14.15
C ASN A 346 -34.49 -8.98 -14.40
#